data_AF-A0A831UGH5-F1
#
_entry.id   AF-A0A831UGH5-F1
#
_cell.length_a   1.000
_cell.length_b   1.000
_cell.length_c   1.000
_cell.angle_alpha   90.00
_cell.angle_beta   90.00
_cell.angle_gamma   90.00
#
_symmetry.space_group_name_H-M   'P 1'
#
loop_
_entity.id
_entity.type
_entity.pdbx_description
1 polymer ?
#
loop_
_entity_poly.entity_id
_entity_poly.type
_entity_poly.pdbx_seq_one_letter_code
_entity_poly.pdbx_strand_id
1 'polypeptide(L)'
;MKRRAWLIAGLGLLAALVYAQLPRPQAETLLQNPNGQALLEVYQRIQQDYLEPLPREKLNALLEGAIGGMVSALKDPFTSYSPPQRASLRQEDLRGEFFGIGATLSPANPDGTGAKIEGVMKGLPAQRAGMRAGDVILEVDGEDVTGLPLQEVVARIRGREGTKVTIKVRREGTPAPLV
;
A
#
# COMPACT_ATOMS: atom_id res chain seq x y z
N MET A 1 14.61 -12.58 60.27
CA MET A 1 15.29 -12.77 58.96
C MET A 1 14.53 -13.67 57.97
N LYS A 2 13.87 -14.76 58.40
CA LYS A 2 13.24 -15.73 57.47
C LYS A 2 12.10 -15.18 56.59
N ARG A 3 11.26 -14.25 57.08
CA ARG A 3 10.10 -13.70 56.32
C ARG A 3 10.48 -12.89 55.06
N ARG A 4 11.64 -12.23 55.05
CA ARG A 4 12.12 -11.46 53.89
C ARG A 4 12.60 -12.37 52.75
N ALA A 5 13.14 -13.55 53.08
CA ALA A 5 13.58 -14.53 52.10
C ALA A 5 12.39 -15.12 51.30
N TRP A 6 11.25 -15.36 51.95
CA TRP A 6 10.04 -15.86 51.30
C TRP A 6 9.38 -14.83 50.38
N LEU A 7 9.45 -13.55 50.72
CA LEU A 7 8.93 -12.46 49.87
C LEU A 7 9.75 -12.28 48.59
N ILE A 8 11.08 -12.38 48.68
CA ILE A 8 11.97 -12.28 47.50
C ILE A 8 11.81 -13.50 46.60
N ALA A 9 11.69 -14.70 47.17
CA ALA A 9 11.43 -15.93 46.42
C ALA A 9 10.08 -15.90 45.72
N GLY A 10 9.02 -15.40 46.39
CA GLY A 10 7.69 -15.26 45.80
C GLY A 10 7.63 -14.25 44.64
N LEU A 11 8.36 -13.13 44.75
CA LEU A 11 8.44 -12.12 43.70
C LEU A 11 9.17 -12.65 42.45
N GLY A 12 10.26 -13.41 42.64
CA GLY A 12 10.99 -14.05 41.55
C GLY A 12 10.16 -15.09 40.80
N LEU A 13 9.34 -15.86 41.52
CA LEU A 13 8.43 -16.85 40.93
C LEU A 13 7.30 -16.19 40.14
N LEU A 14 6.76 -15.07 40.64
CA LEU A 14 5.77 -14.26 39.94
C LEU A 14 6.36 -13.63 38.66
N ALA A 15 7.57 -13.08 38.73
CA ALA A 15 8.25 -12.52 37.55
C ALA A 15 8.54 -13.59 36.50
N ALA A 16 8.97 -14.80 36.91
CA ALA A 16 9.17 -15.92 35.99
C ALA A 16 7.85 -16.40 35.36
N LEU A 17 6.76 -16.42 36.13
CA LEU A 17 5.43 -16.78 35.63
C LEU A 17 4.92 -15.76 34.61
N VAL A 18 5.10 -14.46 34.89
CA VAL A 18 4.77 -13.37 33.96
C VAL A 18 5.63 -13.45 32.70
N TYR A 19 6.94 -13.66 32.84
CA TYR A 19 7.87 -13.81 31.71
C TYR A 19 7.53 -15.02 30.84
N ALA A 20 7.12 -16.14 31.44
CA ALA A 20 6.69 -17.34 30.72
C ALA A 20 5.38 -17.16 29.94
N GLN A 21 4.54 -16.21 30.36
CA GLN A 21 3.30 -15.86 29.65
C GLN A 21 3.48 -14.74 28.60
N LEU A 22 4.66 -14.11 28.51
CA LEU A 22 4.92 -13.17 27.43
C LEU A 22 4.98 -13.92 26.09
N PRO A 23 4.30 -13.42 25.04
CA PRO A 23 4.39 -14.01 23.72
C PRO A 23 5.86 -13.99 23.27
N ARG A 24 6.43 -15.17 23.03
CA ARG A 24 7.81 -15.29 22.53
C ARG A 24 7.89 -14.61 21.17
N PRO A 25 8.93 -13.81 20.90
CA PRO A 25 9.06 -13.13 19.62
C PRO A 25 9.19 -14.17 18.50
N GLN A 26 8.17 -14.25 17.63
CA GLN A 26 8.12 -15.16 16.48
C GLN A 26 9.25 -14.90 15.45
N ALA A 27 9.95 -13.77 15.58
CA ALA A 27 11.12 -13.43 14.78
C ALA A 27 12.27 -14.45 14.92
N GLU A 28 12.39 -15.15 16.05
CA GLU A 28 13.41 -16.19 16.25
C GLU A 28 13.28 -17.31 15.21
N THR A 29 12.06 -17.68 14.82
CA THR A 29 11.81 -18.77 13.87
C THR A 29 12.27 -18.42 12.46
N LEU A 30 12.12 -17.16 12.03
CA LEU A 30 12.60 -16.70 10.72
C LEU A 30 14.14 -16.63 10.70
N LEU A 31 14.74 -16.12 11.77
CA LEU A 31 16.19 -15.99 11.92
C LEU A 31 16.92 -17.33 12.06
N GLN A 32 16.23 -18.39 12.48
CA GLN A 32 16.79 -19.75 12.54
C GLN A 32 16.65 -20.50 11.20
N ASN A 33 15.85 -20.00 10.27
CA ASN A 33 15.67 -20.60 8.95
C ASN A 33 16.77 -20.11 7.99
N PRO A 34 17.48 -21.00 7.26
CA PRO A 34 18.50 -20.58 6.28
C PRO A 34 18.00 -19.58 5.24
N ASN A 35 16.74 -19.72 4.77
CA ASN A 35 16.14 -18.79 3.82
C ASN A 35 15.78 -17.45 4.47
N GLY A 36 15.42 -17.45 5.76
CA GLY A 36 15.17 -16.22 6.50
C GLY A 36 16.47 -15.43 6.75
N GLN A 37 17.56 -16.15 7.05
CA GLN A 37 18.90 -15.55 7.14
C GLN A 37 19.33 -14.98 5.78
N ALA A 38 19.19 -15.76 4.70
CA ALA A 38 19.53 -15.33 3.36
C ALA A 38 18.71 -14.10 2.91
N LEU A 39 17.41 -14.04 3.24
CA LEU A 39 16.57 -12.88 2.95
C LEU A 39 17.11 -11.60 3.60
N LEU A 40 17.52 -11.67 4.86
CA LEU A 40 18.07 -10.52 5.58
C LEU A 40 19.46 -10.14 5.08
N GLU A 41 20.31 -11.12 4.81
CA GLU A 41 21.65 -10.88 4.25
C GLU A 41 21.55 -10.19 2.89
N VAL A 42 20.69 -10.68 2.00
CA VAL A 42 20.46 -10.06 0.69
C VAL A 42 19.93 -8.64 0.84
N TYR A 43 18.96 -8.40 1.72
CA TYR A 43 18.44 -7.06 1.96
C TYR A 43 19.52 -6.10 2.46
N GLN A 44 20.33 -6.52 3.44
CA GLN A 44 21.43 -5.72 3.98
C GLN A 44 22.49 -5.43 2.92
N ARG A 45 22.83 -6.45 2.11
CA ARG A 45 23.82 -6.31 1.06
C ARG A 45 23.38 -5.36 -0.05
N ILE A 46 22.11 -5.41 -0.44
CA ILE A 46 21.52 -4.43 -1.36
C ILE A 46 21.55 -3.02 -0.74
N GLN A 47 21.31 -2.88 0.56
CA GLN A 47 21.35 -1.56 1.18
C GLN A 47 22.78 -0.96 1.26
N GLN A 48 23.81 -1.80 1.43
CA GLN A 48 25.19 -1.36 1.67
C GLN A 48 26.05 -1.32 0.41
N ASP A 49 25.94 -2.32 -0.45
CA ASP A 49 26.88 -2.56 -1.57
C ASP A 49 26.30 -2.12 -2.92
N TYR A 50 25.06 -1.64 -2.99
CA TYR A 50 24.47 -1.21 -4.24
C TYR A 50 25.17 0.04 -4.79
N LEU A 51 25.24 0.13 -6.12
CA LEU A 51 26.04 1.14 -6.84
C LEU A 51 25.74 2.58 -6.39
N GLU A 52 24.47 2.85 -6.05
CA GLU A 52 24.01 4.14 -5.55
C GLU A 52 23.23 3.97 -4.24
N PRO A 53 23.27 4.97 -3.34
CA PRO A 53 22.42 4.98 -2.15
C PRO A 53 20.94 4.86 -2.53
N LEU A 54 20.28 3.83 -2.02
CA LEU A 54 18.86 3.62 -2.29
C LEU A 54 18.01 4.53 -1.39
N PRO A 55 17.10 5.34 -1.96
CA PRO A 55 16.14 6.10 -1.18
C PRO A 55 15.14 5.16 -0.50
N ARG A 56 14.48 5.64 0.57
CA ARG A 56 13.58 4.83 1.41
C ARG A 56 12.47 4.18 0.60
N GLU A 57 11.97 4.86 -0.42
CA GLU A 57 10.92 4.41 -1.32
C GLU A 57 11.34 3.14 -2.06
N LYS A 58 12.59 3.08 -2.57
CA LYS A 58 13.13 1.89 -3.23
C LYS A 58 13.33 0.74 -2.24
N LEU A 59 13.83 1.04 -1.03
CA LEU A 59 13.99 0.02 0.02
C LEU A 59 12.65 -0.59 0.46
N ASN A 60 11.60 0.24 0.55
CA ASN A 60 10.25 -0.24 0.83
C ASN A 60 9.71 -1.11 -0.31
N ALA A 61 9.91 -0.70 -1.56
CA ALA A 61 9.50 -1.48 -2.73
C ALA A 61 10.16 -2.87 -2.77
N LEU A 62 11.42 -3.00 -2.34
CA LEU A 62 12.09 -4.31 -2.22
C LEU A 62 11.40 -5.22 -1.20
N LEU A 63 11.07 -4.68 -0.02
CA LEU A 63 10.37 -5.44 1.03
C LEU A 63 8.96 -5.82 0.59
N GLU A 64 8.22 -4.91 -0.04
CA GLU A 64 6.90 -5.20 -0.61
C GLU A 64 6.97 -6.29 -1.68
N GLY A 65 7.97 -6.24 -2.56
CA GLY A 65 8.22 -7.28 -3.55
C GLY A 65 8.52 -8.65 -2.91
N ALA A 66 9.34 -8.68 -1.86
CA ALA A 66 9.61 -9.91 -1.11
C ALA A 66 8.35 -10.50 -0.48
N ILE A 67 7.52 -9.66 0.15
CA ILE A 67 6.23 -10.08 0.72
C ILE A 67 5.28 -10.57 -0.38
N GLY A 68 5.20 -9.86 -1.51
CA GLY A 68 4.40 -10.25 -2.66
C GLY A 68 4.83 -11.61 -3.23
N GLY A 69 6.13 -11.89 -3.28
CA GLY A 69 6.68 -13.19 -3.65
C GLY A 69 6.30 -14.30 -2.67
N MET A 70 6.39 -14.05 -1.36
CA MET A 70 5.96 -14.99 -0.33
C MET A 70 4.47 -15.33 -0.43
N VAL A 71 3.63 -14.32 -0.62
CA VAL A 71 2.18 -14.52 -0.79
C VAL A 71 1.89 -15.28 -2.09
N SER A 72 2.52 -14.90 -3.20
CA SER A 72 2.36 -15.58 -4.50
C SER A 72 2.74 -17.06 -4.44
N ALA A 73 3.73 -17.42 -3.62
CA ALA A 73 4.17 -18.80 -3.45
C ALA A 73 3.09 -19.73 -2.86
N LEU A 74 2.08 -19.17 -2.17
CA LEU A 74 0.93 -19.94 -1.67
C LEU A 74 0.02 -20.46 -2.79
N LYS A 75 0.09 -19.85 -3.99
CA LYS A 75 -0.80 -20.15 -5.13
C LYS A 75 -2.29 -20.09 -4.75
N ASP A 76 -2.62 -19.27 -3.75
CA ASP A 76 -3.98 -19.06 -3.28
C ASP A 76 -4.51 -17.72 -3.81
N PRO A 77 -5.53 -17.72 -4.69
CA PRO A 77 -6.09 -16.49 -5.25
C PRO A 77 -6.81 -15.62 -4.22
N PHE A 78 -7.13 -16.15 -3.04
CA PHE A 78 -7.84 -15.41 -1.99
C PHE A 78 -6.89 -14.75 -0.98
N THR A 79 -5.61 -15.12 -0.98
CA THR A 79 -4.61 -14.52 -0.10
C THR A 79 -3.90 -13.37 -0.80
N SER A 80 -3.93 -12.18 -0.20
CA SER A 80 -3.23 -10.99 -0.72
C SER A 80 -2.58 -10.19 0.42
N TYR A 81 -1.43 -9.59 0.13
CA TYR A 81 -0.80 -8.61 1.01
C TYR A 81 -1.18 -7.19 0.58
N SER A 82 -1.42 -6.33 1.56
CA SER A 82 -1.72 -4.92 1.35
C SER A 82 -0.74 -4.05 2.12
N PRO A 83 0.15 -3.34 1.43
CA PRO A 83 1.03 -2.37 2.06
C PRO A 83 0.25 -1.30 2.84
N PRO A 84 0.84 -0.67 3.87
CA PRO A 84 0.16 0.28 4.76
C PRO A 84 -0.58 1.41 4.02
N GLN A 85 0.02 1.97 2.97
CA GLN A 85 -0.59 3.04 2.15
C GLN A 85 -1.84 2.56 1.39
N ARG A 86 -1.91 1.26 1.05
CA ARG A 86 -3.09 0.64 0.42
C ARG A 86 -4.08 0.11 1.46
N ALA A 87 -3.58 -0.29 2.63
CA ALA A 87 -4.39 -0.74 3.74
C ALA A 87 -5.26 0.40 4.28
N SER A 88 -4.75 1.63 4.36
CA SER A 88 -5.54 2.80 4.76
C SER A 88 -6.72 3.05 3.83
N LEU A 89 -6.49 3.07 2.50
CA LEU A 89 -7.56 3.23 1.50
C LEU A 89 -8.63 2.13 1.61
N ARG A 90 -8.21 0.87 1.81
CA ARG A 90 -9.14 -0.24 2.01
C ARG A 90 -9.90 -0.12 3.33
N GLN A 91 -9.25 0.34 4.39
CA GLN A 91 -9.89 0.50 5.69
C GLN A 91 -10.88 1.68 5.67
N GLU A 92 -10.59 2.74 4.93
CA GLU A 92 -11.53 3.82 4.61
C GLU A 92 -12.74 3.27 3.86
N ASP A 93 -12.54 2.44 2.83
CA ASP A 93 -13.63 1.78 2.10
C ASP A 93 -14.53 0.95 3.05
N LEU A 94 -13.92 0.15 3.95
CA LEU A 94 -14.66 -0.65 4.93
C LEU A 94 -15.42 0.18 5.97
N ARG A 95 -14.93 1.37 6.30
CA ARG A 95 -15.60 2.33 7.19
C ARG A 95 -16.62 3.21 6.45
N GLY A 96 -16.69 3.11 5.12
CA GLY A 96 -17.54 3.97 4.29
C GLY A 96 -17.01 5.40 4.13
N GLU A 97 -15.73 5.64 4.43
CA GLU A 97 -15.07 6.95 4.38
C GLU A 97 -14.38 7.19 3.02
N PHE A 98 -14.89 6.61 1.94
CA PHE A 98 -14.28 6.78 0.62
C PHE A 98 -14.73 8.11 -0.01
N PHE A 99 -13.77 9.00 -0.29
CA PHE A 99 -14.02 10.25 -1.00
C PHE A 99 -13.21 10.29 -2.30
N GLY A 100 -13.88 10.68 -3.39
CA GLY A 100 -13.30 10.79 -4.71
C GLY A 100 -14.20 11.61 -5.63
N ILE A 101 -13.88 11.60 -6.92
CA ILE A 101 -14.56 12.45 -7.91
C ILE A 101 -15.92 11.89 -8.39
N GLY A 102 -16.26 10.64 -8.05
CA GLY A 102 -17.50 10.00 -8.50
C GLY A 102 -17.43 9.45 -9.93
N ALA A 103 -16.32 8.81 -10.28
CA ALA A 103 -16.11 8.15 -11.57
C ALA A 103 -15.54 6.73 -11.35
N THR A 104 -15.87 5.82 -12.25
CA THR A 104 -15.26 4.48 -12.32
C THR A 104 -14.17 4.49 -13.38
N LEU A 105 -13.03 3.87 -13.07
CA LEU A 105 -11.84 3.87 -13.90
C LEU A 105 -11.46 2.44 -14.30
N SER A 106 -11.08 2.26 -15.56
CA SER A 106 -10.43 1.04 -16.07
C SER A 106 -8.99 1.36 -16.46
N PRO A 107 -8.10 0.36 -16.60
CA PRO A 107 -6.79 0.59 -17.20
C PRO A 107 -6.95 1.21 -18.59
N ALA A 108 -6.07 2.16 -18.91
CA ALA A 108 -6.04 2.76 -20.26
C ALA A 108 -5.26 1.86 -21.22
N ASN A 109 -4.24 1.17 -20.72
CA ASN A 109 -3.30 0.36 -21.48
C ASN A 109 -3.47 -1.14 -21.16
N PRO A 110 -3.11 -2.06 -22.10
CA PRO A 110 -3.23 -3.51 -21.89
C PRO A 110 -2.33 -4.08 -20.78
N ASP A 111 -1.25 -3.38 -20.44
CA ASP A 111 -0.30 -3.74 -19.37
C ASP A 111 -0.82 -3.37 -17.96
N GLY A 112 -2.04 -2.83 -17.86
CA GLY A 112 -2.66 -2.42 -16.60
C GLY A 112 -2.30 -1.00 -16.15
N THR A 113 -1.59 -0.24 -16.98
CA THR A 113 -1.21 1.15 -16.69
C THR A 113 -2.21 2.18 -17.23
N GLY A 114 -2.10 3.39 -16.71
CA GLY A 114 -2.96 4.52 -17.02
C GLY A 114 -4.40 4.34 -16.53
N ALA A 115 -5.19 5.39 -16.66
CA ALA A 115 -6.59 5.37 -16.27
C ALA A 115 -7.49 5.94 -17.38
N LYS A 116 -8.56 5.21 -17.67
CA LYS A 116 -9.63 5.63 -18.57
C LYS A 116 -10.93 5.63 -17.79
N ILE A 117 -11.74 6.67 -17.98
CA ILE A 117 -13.07 6.75 -17.39
C ILE A 117 -13.98 5.74 -18.07
N GLU A 118 -14.46 4.78 -17.30
CA GLU A 118 -15.47 3.81 -17.74
C GLU A 118 -16.88 4.39 -17.56
N GLY A 119 -17.11 5.09 -16.46
CA GLY A 119 -18.41 5.67 -16.12
C GLY A 119 -18.31 6.85 -15.17
N VAL A 120 -19.34 7.70 -15.20
CA VAL A 120 -19.46 8.88 -14.34
C VAL A 120 -20.80 8.84 -13.62
N MET A 121 -20.76 8.98 -12.30
CA MET A 121 -21.96 8.95 -11.46
C MET A 121 -22.74 10.28 -11.54
N LYS A 122 -24.06 10.18 -11.66
CA LYS A 122 -24.94 11.35 -11.77
C LYS A 122 -24.95 12.17 -10.48
N GLY A 123 -24.88 13.49 -10.61
CA GLY A 123 -24.91 14.42 -9.49
C GLY A 123 -23.60 14.50 -8.68
N LEU A 124 -22.52 13.86 -9.13
CA LEU A 124 -21.21 13.88 -8.46
C LEU A 124 -20.20 14.82 -9.14
N PRO A 125 -19.07 15.16 -8.48
CA PRO A 125 -18.11 16.15 -8.98
C PRO A 125 -17.65 15.93 -10.42
N ALA A 126 -17.31 14.70 -10.81
CA ALA A 126 -16.85 14.36 -12.15
C ALA A 126 -17.88 14.71 -13.23
N GLN A 127 -19.18 14.48 -12.98
CA GLN A 127 -20.23 14.87 -13.91
C GLN A 127 -20.34 16.40 -14.02
N ARG A 128 -20.27 17.10 -12.89
CA ARG A 128 -20.32 18.58 -12.86
C ARG A 128 -19.13 19.22 -13.58
N ALA A 129 -17.97 18.57 -13.54
CA ALA A 129 -16.78 18.96 -14.29
C ALA A 129 -16.86 18.61 -15.79
N GLY A 130 -17.93 17.94 -16.24
CA GLY A 130 -18.12 17.57 -17.64
C GLY A 130 -17.27 16.39 -18.11
N MET A 131 -16.74 15.58 -17.18
CA MET A 131 -16.05 14.32 -17.50
C MET A 131 -17.04 13.32 -18.09
N ARG A 132 -16.54 12.46 -18.97
CA ARG A 132 -17.35 11.48 -19.71
C ARG A 132 -16.65 10.13 -19.79
N ALA A 133 -17.44 9.08 -19.98
CA ALA A 133 -16.91 7.78 -20.36
C ALA A 133 -16.05 7.91 -21.63
N GLY A 134 -14.90 7.24 -21.64
CA GLY A 134 -13.91 7.30 -22.72
C GLY A 134 -12.81 8.33 -22.52
N ASP A 135 -12.94 9.27 -21.57
CA ASP A 135 -11.85 10.19 -21.24
C ASP A 135 -10.64 9.43 -20.69
N VAL A 136 -9.45 9.70 -21.21
CA VAL A 136 -8.19 9.13 -20.71
C VAL A 136 -7.48 10.15 -19.84
N ILE A 137 -7.15 9.79 -18.61
CA ILE A 137 -6.46 10.66 -17.67
C ILE A 137 -4.98 10.74 -18.06
N LEU A 138 -4.51 11.96 -18.29
CA LEU A 138 -3.12 12.27 -18.64
C LEU A 138 -2.34 12.70 -17.40
N GLU A 139 -2.87 13.67 -16.66
CA GLU A 139 -2.21 14.25 -15.49
C GLU A 139 -3.16 14.32 -14.30
N VAL A 140 -2.62 14.14 -13.09
CA VAL A 140 -3.30 14.40 -11.81
C VAL A 140 -2.43 15.36 -11.01
N ASP A 141 -2.99 16.51 -10.64
CA ASP A 141 -2.29 17.64 -9.99
C ASP A 141 -1.01 18.08 -10.71
N GLY A 142 -1.02 17.98 -12.05
CA GLY A 142 0.10 18.38 -12.91
C GLY A 142 1.19 17.31 -13.10
N GLU A 143 1.05 16.14 -12.47
CA GLU A 143 1.97 15.01 -12.67
C GLU A 143 1.41 14.02 -13.70
N ASP A 144 2.24 13.59 -14.65
CA ASP A 144 1.85 12.56 -15.63
C ASP A 144 1.58 11.23 -14.92
N VAL A 145 0.43 10.63 -15.25
CA VAL A 145 -0.02 9.35 -14.66
C VAL A 145 -0.21 8.25 -15.69
N THR A 146 0.19 8.48 -16.94
CA THR A 146 -0.12 7.58 -18.06
C THR A 146 0.62 6.24 -17.98
N GLY A 147 1.82 6.24 -17.40
CA GLY A 147 2.63 5.04 -17.16
C GLY A 147 2.44 4.41 -15.77
N LEU A 148 1.61 4.99 -14.91
CA LEU A 148 1.41 4.49 -13.55
C LEU A 148 0.41 3.32 -13.54
N PRO A 149 0.55 2.36 -12.61
CA PRO A 149 -0.48 1.35 -12.37
C PRO A 149 -1.82 2.03 -12.03
N LEU A 150 -2.95 1.51 -12.54
CA LEU A 150 -4.29 2.08 -12.30
C LEU A 150 -4.55 2.41 -10.82
N GLN A 151 -4.13 1.52 -9.92
CA GLN A 151 -4.35 1.69 -8.47
C GLN A 151 -3.63 2.91 -7.90
N GLU A 152 -2.45 3.25 -8.44
CA GLU A 152 -1.71 4.44 -8.03
C GLU A 152 -2.39 5.71 -8.54
N VAL A 153 -2.91 5.69 -9.77
CA VAL A 153 -3.73 6.78 -10.32
C VAL A 153 -4.96 7.02 -9.44
N VAL A 154 -5.66 5.95 -9.05
CA VAL A 154 -6.83 5.99 -8.16
C VAL A 154 -6.45 6.57 -6.80
N ALA A 155 -5.32 6.16 -6.23
CA ALA A 155 -4.84 6.65 -4.94
C ALA A 155 -4.55 8.16 -4.96
N ARG A 156 -4.07 8.70 -6.09
CA ARG A 156 -3.82 10.15 -6.27
C ARG A 156 -5.10 10.96 -6.45
N ILE A 157 -6.13 10.38 -7.07
CA ILE A 157 -7.42 11.03 -7.29
C ILE A 157 -8.28 11.04 -6.01
N ARG A 158 -8.14 10.00 -5.18
CA ARG A 158 -8.80 9.92 -3.87
C ARG A 158 -8.15 10.88 -2.90
N GLY A 159 -8.95 11.43 -2.00
CA GLY A 159 -8.51 12.41 -1.01
C GLY A 159 -9.49 12.51 0.14
N ARG A 160 -9.33 13.53 0.98
CA ARG A 160 -10.31 13.82 2.04
C ARG A 160 -11.54 14.49 1.46
N GLU A 161 -12.66 14.41 2.15
CA GLU A 161 -13.85 15.16 1.78
C GLU A 161 -13.53 16.66 1.67
N GLY A 162 -14.03 17.30 0.61
CA GLY A 162 -13.85 18.74 0.38
C GLY A 162 -12.50 19.15 -0.20
N THR A 163 -11.54 18.23 -0.37
CA THR A 163 -10.29 18.55 -1.10
C THR A 163 -10.53 18.60 -2.61
N LYS A 164 -9.73 19.41 -3.30
CA LYS A 164 -9.77 19.55 -4.76
C LYS A 164 -8.61 18.77 -5.37
N VAL A 165 -8.85 18.18 -6.54
CA VAL A 165 -7.85 17.54 -7.40
C VAL A 165 -8.02 18.12 -8.80
N THR A 166 -6.90 18.40 -9.46
CA THR A 166 -6.86 18.86 -10.85
C THR A 166 -6.58 17.69 -11.76
N ILE A 167 -7.42 17.44 -12.77
CA ILE A 167 -7.27 16.26 -13.65
C ILE A 167 -7.27 16.72 -15.09
N LYS A 168 -6.20 16.41 -15.81
CA LYS A 168 -6.13 16.62 -17.25
C LYS A 168 -6.52 15.37 -17.98
N VAL A 169 -7.46 15.48 -18.91
CA VAL A 169 -7.97 14.35 -19.69
C VAL A 169 -7.84 14.58 -21.19
N ARG A 170 -7.64 13.48 -21.92
CA ARG A 170 -7.77 13.41 -23.37
C ARG A 170 -9.12 12.80 -23.72
N ARG A 171 -9.92 13.55 -24.47
CA ARG A 171 -11.20 13.09 -25.02
C ARG A 171 -11.06 12.84 -26.51
N GLU A 172 -11.52 11.67 -26.95
CA GLU A 172 -11.57 11.35 -28.38
C GLU A 172 -12.44 12.37 -29.14
N GLY A 173 -11.96 12.84 -30.28
CA GLY A 173 -12.61 13.88 -31.08
C GLY A 173 -12.41 15.32 -30.58
N THR A 174 -11.65 15.54 -29.50
CA THR A 174 -11.26 16.88 -29.04
C THR A 174 -9.75 17.11 -29.32
N PRO A 175 -9.35 18.17 -30.04
CA PRO A 175 -7.95 18.37 -30.41
C PRO A 175 -7.03 18.70 -29.22
N ALA A 176 -7.56 19.32 -28.18
CA ALA A 176 -6.82 19.76 -27.01
C ALA A 176 -7.24 18.98 -25.75
N PRO A 177 -6.31 18.66 -24.84
CA PRO A 177 -6.65 18.12 -23.52
C PRO A 177 -7.56 19.08 -22.74
N LEU A 178 -8.47 18.51 -21.95
CA LEU A 178 -9.36 19.23 -21.04
C LEU A 178 -8.78 19.18 -19.63
N VAL A 179 -8.95 20.25 -18.86
CA VAL A 179 -8.55 20.36 -17.44
C VAL A 179 -9.79 20.67 -16.61
#